data_AF-A0A3N9TRV3-F1
#
_entry.id   AF-A0A3N9TRV3-F1
#
_cell.length_a   1.000
_cell.length_b   1.000
_cell.length_c   1.000
_cell.angle_alpha   90.00
_cell.angle_beta   90.00
_cell.angle_gamma   90.00
#
_symmetry.space_group_name_H-M   'P 1'
#
loop_
_entity.id
_entity.type
_entity.pdbx_description
1 polymer ?
#
loop_
_entity_poly.entity_id
_entity_poly.type
_entity_poly.pdbx_seq_one_letter_code
_entity_poly.pdbx_strand_id
1 'polypeptide(L)'
;MKDVFLYIKMIREYTDKTVNIPLTYVIFLIGIILFYCPEYNKLLNVSEWIPKKLQNIVLIPINYVYDNLVVILGALIVLFFVLSLVSYLPWWKVTPKERDFADNTTESWNIYSGIRRLLSIIVLLITYYWVYYFFLNTIFLTSHYTAFLANPLIIESGDLADYLFSLNLVFLFCYIVRSLFLLKSRTDINSIEHNKLRRYIILNSFEYRGESEEEFEIVLLKSKYLAKTEYLIAEAQKSRKEALFDPKWGERKYIISKLKNSEIYYKVLNQSRDLSEVIYHMDVLKDKKIVGRRM
;
A
#
# COMPACT_ATOMS: atom_id res chain seq x y z
N MET A 1 1.94 3.69 26.55
CA MET A 1 2.47 4.20 25.26
C MET A 1 2.55 3.12 24.18
N LYS A 2 3.10 1.93 24.45
CA LYS A 2 3.13 0.82 23.45
C LYS A 2 1.74 0.38 22.99
N ASP A 3 0.76 0.34 23.90
CA ASP A 3 -0.61 -0.08 23.57
C ASP A 3 -1.31 0.93 22.67
N VAL A 4 -1.15 2.23 22.94
CA VAL A 4 -1.70 3.31 22.10
C VAL A 4 -1.14 3.23 20.68
N PHE A 5 0.16 2.97 20.52
CA PHE A 5 0.77 2.79 19.21
C PHE A 5 0.21 1.57 18.47
N LEU A 6 0.00 0.46 19.19
CA LEU A 6 -0.62 -0.75 18.64
C LEU A 6 -2.07 -0.46 18.17
N TYR A 7 -2.85 0.25 18.98
CA TYR A 7 -4.22 0.66 18.65
C TYR A 7 -4.27 1.58 17.43
N ILE A 8 -3.40 2.60 17.36
CA ILE A 8 -3.30 3.49 16.20
C ILE A 8 -2.96 2.68 14.94
N LYS A 9 -2.03 1.73 15.04
CA LYS A 9 -1.66 0.86 13.93
C LYS A 9 -2.84 -0.02 13.48
N MET A 10 -3.60 -0.58 14.42
CA MET A 10 -4.80 -1.37 14.12
C MET A 10 -5.88 -0.53 13.45
N ILE A 11 -6.18 0.66 13.97
CA ILE A 11 -7.17 1.57 13.39
C ILE A 11 -6.75 1.99 11.98
N ARG A 12 -5.47 2.35 11.79
CA ARG A 12 -4.93 2.67 10.48
C ARG A 12 -5.12 1.50 9.50
N GLU A 13 -4.73 0.30 9.91
CA GLU A 13 -4.91 -0.88 9.07
C GLU A 13 -6.38 -1.16 8.74
N TYR A 14 -7.29 -0.98 9.69
CA TYR A 14 -8.73 -1.15 9.48
C TYR A 14 -9.27 -0.11 8.49
N THR A 15 -8.91 1.17 8.65
CA THR A 15 -9.40 2.24 7.79
C THR A 15 -8.87 2.10 6.36
N ASP A 16 -7.57 1.80 6.21
CA ASP A 16 -6.92 1.65 4.91
C ASP A 16 -7.34 0.37 4.15
N LYS A 17 -7.67 -0.72 4.88
CA LYS A 17 -8.05 -2.02 4.29
C LYS A 17 -9.55 -2.18 4.11
N THR A 18 -10.36 -1.76 5.09
CA THR A 18 -11.82 -2.01 5.13
C THR A 18 -12.59 -0.83 4.53
N VAL A 19 -12.32 0.39 5.01
CA VAL A 19 -13.03 1.60 4.56
C VAL A 19 -12.39 2.18 3.29
N ASN A 20 -11.12 1.84 3.03
CA ASN A 20 -10.35 2.32 1.89
C ASN A 20 -10.23 3.86 1.81
N ILE A 21 -10.32 4.54 2.97
CA ILE A 21 -10.05 5.97 3.14
C ILE A 21 -8.82 6.10 4.05
N PRO A 22 -7.81 6.92 3.70
CA PRO A 22 -6.65 7.13 4.55
C PRO A 22 -7.07 7.70 5.91
N LEU A 23 -6.48 7.18 6.99
CA LEU A 23 -6.75 7.64 8.37
C LEU A 23 -6.66 9.17 8.51
N THR A 24 -5.72 9.83 7.84
CA THR A 24 -5.58 11.29 7.87
C THR A 24 -6.84 12.02 7.42
N TYR A 25 -7.52 11.52 6.38
CA TYR A 25 -8.76 12.13 5.88
C TYR A 25 -9.99 11.76 6.72
N VAL A 26 -9.94 10.66 7.48
CA VAL A 26 -10.93 10.40 8.53
C VAL A 26 -10.75 11.39 9.68
N ILE A 27 -9.51 11.67 10.09
CA ILE A 27 -9.21 12.72 11.08
C ILE A 27 -9.68 14.08 10.57
N PHE A 28 -9.47 14.37 9.28
CA PHE A 28 -9.99 15.60 8.68
C PHE A 28 -11.51 15.70 8.77
N LEU A 29 -12.24 14.63 8.43
CA LEU A 29 -13.70 14.59 8.54
C LEU A 29 -14.17 14.84 9.97
N ILE A 30 -13.54 14.21 10.97
CA ILE A 30 -13.82 14.46 12.39
C ILE A 30 -13.54 15.93 12.72
N GLY A 31 -12.42 16.47 12.25
CA GLY A 31 -12.08 17.89 12.42
C GLY A 31 -13.15 18.81 11.84
N ILE A 32 -13.66 18.54 10.64
CA ILE A 32 -14.74 19.31 10.01
C ILE A 32 -16.01 19.27 10.88
N ILE A 33 -16.39 18.09 11.38
CA ILE A 33 -17.57 17.95 12.26
C ILE A 33 -17.38 18.78 13.54
N LEU A 34 -16.23 18.67 14.20
CA LEU A 34 -15.93 19.44 15.41
C LEU A 34 -15.87 20.95 15.15
N PHE A 35 -15.44 21.34 13.95
CA PHE A 35 -15.34 22.72 13.51
C PHE A 35 -16.73 23.34 13.27
N TYR A 36 -17.63 22.65 12.56
CA TYR A 36 -18.98 23.17 12.27
C TYR A 36 -19.99 22.95 13.41
N CYS A 37 -19.77 21.94 14.25
CA CYS A 37 -20.64 21.60 15.38
C CYS A 37 -19.86 21.71 16.71
N PRO A 38 -19.63 22.93 17.22
CA PRO A 38 -18.77 23.18 18.39
C PRO A 38 -19.30 22.56 19.69
N GLU A 39 -20.59 22.20 19.75
CA GLU A 39 -21.18 21.46 20.86
C GLU A 39 -20.49 20.11 21.09
N TYR A 40 -20.09 19.40 20.01
CA TYR A 40 -19.33 18.16 20.14
C TYR A 40 -17.91 18.39 20.64
N ASN A 41 -17.30 19.54 20.33
CA ASN A 41 -15.98 19.89 20.85
C ASN A 41 -16.03 20.13 22.38
N LYS A 42 -17.10 20.78 22.86
CA LYS A 42 -17.36 20.95 24.30
C LYS A 42 -17.53 19.60 25.02
N LEU A 43 -18.12 18.60 24.35
CA LEU A 43 -18.25 17.25 24.90
C LEU A 43 -16.91 16.51 25.00
N LEU A 44 -16.01 16.70 24.02
CA LEU A 44 -14.67 16.12 24.06
C LEU A 44 -13.78 16.80 25.11
N ASN A 45 -13.98 18.10 25.34
CA ASN A 45 -13.36 18.90 26.40
C ASN A 45 -11.82 18.76 26.51
N VAL A 46 -11.16 18.47 25.39
CA VAL A 46 -9.71 18.15 25.37
C VAL A 46 -8.87 19.34 25.83
N SER A 47 -9.34 20.57 25.55
CA SER A 47 -8.71 21.81 25.98
C SER A 47 -8.64 21.98 27.50
N GLU A 48 -9.53 21.35 28.26
CA GLU A 48 -9.49 21.37 29.73
C GLU A 48 -8.63 20.23 30.30
N TRP A 49 -8.57 19.08 29.62
CA TRP A 49 -7.79 17.92 30.07
C TRP A 49 -6.28 18.11 29.87
N ILE A 50 -5.87 18.84 28.84
CA ILE A 50 -4.46 19.08 28.55
C ILE A 50 -4.06 20.45 29.10
N PRO A 51 -3.04 20.56 29.96
CA PRO A 51 -2.52 21.84 30.43
C PRO A 51 -2.17 22.79 29.28
N LYS A 52 -2.58 24.07 29.37
CA LYS A 52 -2.28 25.10 28.35
C LYS A 52 -0.79 25.19 27.99
N LYS A 53 0.11 24.93 28.95
CA LYS A 53 1.57 24.86 28.70
C LYS A 53 1.93 23.76 27.69
N LEU A 54 1.34 22.57 27.82
CA LEU A 54 1.58 21.45 26.90
C LEU A 54 0.94 21.71 25.53
N GLN A 55 -0.26 22.29 25.50
CA GLN A 55 -0.89 22.72 24.26
C GLN A 55 0.01 23.71 23.51
N ASN A 56 0.55 24.72 24.20
CA ASN A 56 1.43 25.71 23.62
C ASN A 56 2.75 25.11 23.13
N ILE A 57 3.35 24.16 23.86
CA ILE A 57 4.57 23.46 23.41
C ILE A 57 4.35 22.77 22.06
N VAL A 58 3.15 22.21 21.85
CA VAL A 58 2.80 21.54 20.58
C VAL A 58 2.41 22.55 19.50
N LEU A 59 1.57 23.54 19.83
CA LEU A 59 1.00 24.46 18.84
C LEU A 59 1.97 25.54 18.38
N ILE A 60 2.80 26.11 19.24
CA ILE A 60 3.74 27.20 18.88
C ILE A 60 4.63 26.84 17.67
N PRO A 61 5.37 25.70 17.67
CA PRO A 61 6.23 25.38 16.53
C PRO A 61 5.43 25.08 15.26
N ILE A 62 4.24 24.49 15.38
CA ILE A 62 3.40 24.18 14.22
C ILE A 62 2.81 25.46 13.64
N ASN A 63 2.26 26.36 14.48
CA ASN A 63 1.78 27.68 14.08
C ASN A 63 2.88 28.46 13.37
N TYR A 64 4.10 28.50 13.93
CA TYR A 64 5.23 29.17 13.28
C TYR A 64 5.50 28.68 11.84
N VAL A 65 5.38 27.37 11.60
CA VAL A 65 5.54 26.81 10.24
C VAL A 65 4.41 27.28 9.32
N TYR A 66 3.15 27.26 9.78
CA TYR A 66 2.00 27.62 8.95
C TYR A 66 1.84 29.14 8.75
N ASP A 67 2.21 29.94 9.75
CA ASP A 67 2.27 31.40 9.65
C ASP A 67 3.28 31.83 8.57
N ASN A 68 4.35 31.04 8.38
CA ASN A 68 5.40 31.29 7.37
C ASN A 68 5.26 30.38 6.14
N LEU A 69 4.11 29.74 5.93
CA LEU A 69 3.96 28.69 4.91
C LEU A 69 4.31 29.20 3.50
N VAL A 70 3.91 30.42 3.15
CA VAL A 70 4.19 31.03 1.83
C VAL A 70 5.70 31.14 1.58
N VAL A 71 6.44 31.61 2.58
CA VAL A 71 7.90 31.76 2.49
C VAL A 71 8.57 30.39 2.38
N ILE A 72 8.12 29.42 3.17
CA ILE A 72 8.62 28.04 3.13
C ILE A 72 8.37 27.41 1.76
N LEU A 73 7.15 27.53 1.23
CA LEU A 73 6.79 27.04 -0.09
C LEU A 73 7.61 27.74 -1.19
N GLY A 74 7.78 29.07 -1.10
CA GLY A 74 8.63 29.83 -2.00
C GLY A 74 10.07 29.33 -2.00
N ALA A 75 10.66 29.12 -0.82
CA ALA A 75 12.01 28.57 -0.69
C ALA A 75 12.14 27.16 -1.29
N LEU A 76 11.15 26.30 -1.07
CA LEU A 76 11.11 24.95 -1.65
C LEU A 76 10.97 25.00 -3.18
N ILE A 77 10.15 25.89 -3.72
CA ILE A 77 10.00 26.09 -5.17
C ILE A 77 11.30 26.58 -5.79
N VAL A 78 11.98 27.54 -5.16
CA VAL A 78 13.31 27.99 -5.61
C VAL A 78 14.30 26.83 -5.62
N LEU A 79 14.34 26.02 -4.54
CA LEU A 79 15.19 24.84 -4.48
C LEU A 79 14.84 23.81 -5.56
N PHE A 80 13.56 23.63 -5.88
CA PHE A 80 13.12 22.78 -6.99
C PHE A 80 13.68 23.27 -8.33
N PHE A 81 13.62 24.58 -8.60
CA PHE A 81 14.19 25.16 -9.81
C PHE A 81 15.71 25.01 -9.86
N VAL A 82 16.41 25.22 -8.74
CA VAL A 82 17.86 25.02 -8.66
C VAL A 82 18.21 23.56 -9.00
N LEU A 83 17.55 22.58 -8.37
CA LEU A 83 17.79 21.17 -8.65
C LEU A 83 17.45 20.79 -10.10
N SER A 84 16.37 21.37 -10.65
CA SER A 84 15.99 21.18 -12.04
C SER A 84 17.03 21.76 -13.01
N LEU A 85 17.58 22.92 -12.71
CA LEU A 85 18.63 23.54 -13.54
C LEU A 85 19.94 22.75 -13.47
N VAL A 86 20.33 22.28 -12.27
CA VAL A 86 21.50 21.42 -12.09
C VAL A 86 21.35 20.08 -12.84
N SER A 87 20.13 19.61 -13.06
CA SER A 87 19.88 18.38 -13.84
C SER A 87 20.34 18.47 -15.31
N TYR A 88 20.44 19.69 -15.86
CA TYR A 88 20.96 19.93 -17.22
C TYR A 88 22.48 20.06 -17.29
N LEU A 89 23.16 20.18 -16.14
CA LEU A 89 24.61 20.25 -16.05
C LEU A 89 25.22 18.85 -15.86
N PRO A 90 26.51 18.64 -16.14
CA PRO A 90 27.20 17.36 -15.88
C PRO A 90 27.49 17.17 -14.39
N TRP A 91 26.44 17.17 -13.57
CA TRP A 91 26.48 17.17 -12.11
C TRP A 91 27.16 15.94 -11.51
N TRP A 92 27.13 14.80 -12.20
CA TRP A 92 27.81 13.55 -11.80
C TRP A 92 29.33 13.70 -11.69
N LYS A 93 29.91 14.76 -12.27
CA LYS A 93 31.35 15.05 -12.14
C LYS A 93 31.72 15.70 -10.81
N VAL A 94 30.76 16.28 -10.09
CA VAL A 94 30.99 17.08 -8.88
C VAL A 94 30.50 16.34 -7.63
N THR A 95 29.56 15.41 -7.78
CA THR A 95 29.04 14.63 -6.65
C THR A 95 30.03 13.56 -6.18
N PRO A 96 29.95 13.16 -4.89
CA PRO A 96 30.72 12.05 -4.36
C PRO A 96 30.52 10.78 -5.20
N LYS A 97 31.59 9.98 -5.33
CA LYS A 97 31.49 8.65 -5.94
C LYS A 97 30.56 7.76 -5.10
N GLU A 98 29.94 6.82 -5.77
CA GLU A 98 29.06 5.83 -5.15
C GLU A 98 29.80 5.04 -4.07
N ARG A 99 29.11 4.72 -2.98
CA ARG A 99 29.65 3.93 -1.86
C ARG A 99 28.90 2.62 -1.75
N ASP A 100 29.64 1.53 -1.80
CA ASP A 100 29.13 0.18 -1.60
C ASP A 100 29.20 -0.18 -0.10
N PHE A 101 28.09 -0.67 0.45
CA PHE A 101 28.01 -1.17 1.81
C PHE A 101 28.09 -2.70 1.85
N ALA A 102 28.53 -3.23 2.99
CA ALA A 102 28.67 -4.68 3.23
C ALA A 102 27.33 -5.45 3.23
N ASP A 103 26.19 -4.75 3.23
CA ASP A 103 24.85 -5.32 3.10
C ASP A 103 24.37 -5.40 1.63
N ASN A 104 25.27 -5.27 0.66
CA ASN A 104 25.00 -5.20 -0.77
C ASN A 104 24.12 -4.00 -1.18
N THR A 105 24.13 -2.91 -0.41
CA THR A 105 23.48 -1.66 -0.79
C THR A 105 24.46 -0.64 -1.34
N THR A 106 24.02 0.13 -2.33
CA THR A 106 24.78 1.20 -2.99
C THR A 106 24.18 2.55 -2.61
N GLU A 107 24.98 3.45 -2.04
CA GLU A 107 24.60 4.84 -1.86
C GLU A 107 25.15 5.69 -2.99
N SER A 108 24.24 6.31 -3.73
CA SER A 108 24.56 7.25 -4.80
C SER A 108 23.75 8.53 -4.67
N TRP A 109 24.35 9.64 -5.10
CA TRP A 109 23.66 10.93 -5.19
C TRP A 109 22.81 10.93 -6.45
N ASN A 110 21.51 11.20 -6.32
CA ASN A 110 20.58 11.18 -7.44
C ASN A 110 19.66 12.41 -7.41
N ILE A 111 19.83 13.30 -8.38
CA ILE A 111 19.06 14.55 -8.49
C ILE A 111 17.58 14.28 -8.70
N TYR A 112 17.21 13.33 -9.56
CA TYR A 112 15.80 12.99 -9.79
C TYR A 112 15.11 12.47 -8.53
N SER A 113 15.84 11.69 -7.72
CA SER A 113 15.37 11.28 -6.38
C SER A 113 15.16 12.49 -5.47
N GLY A 114 16.09 13.45 -5.48
CA GLY A 114 15.99 14.72 -4.74
C GLY A 114 14.76 15.55 -5.15
N ILE A 115 14.55 15.76 -6.45
CA ILE A 115 13.39 16.48 -7.00
C ILE A 115 12.08 15.80 -6.57
N ARG A 116 12.00 14.48 -6.70
CA ARG A 116 10.82 13.71 -6.29
C ARG A 116 10.55 13.84 -4.78
N ARG A 117 11.59 13.77 -3.95
CA ARG A 117 11.45 13.96 -2.49
C ARG A 117 10.97 15.37 -2.16
N LEU A 118 11.50 16.38 -2.83
CA LEU A 118 11.10 17.78 -2.64
C LEU A 118 9.63 18.00 -2.99
N LEU A 119 9.18 17.53 -4.16
CA LEU A 119 7.76 17.56 -4.53
C LEU A 119 6.88 16.83 -3.50
N SER A 120 7.35 15.67 -3.01
CA SER A 120 6.65 14.94 -1.95
C SER A 120 6.52 15.76 -0.67
N ILE A 121 7.56 16.51 -0.27
CA ILE A 121 7.53 17.36 0.92
C ILE A 121 6.50 18.49 0.74
N ILE A 122 6.48 19.15 -0.43
CA ILE A 122 5.50 20.19 -0.74
C ILE A 122 4.08 19.63 -0.62
N VAL A 123 3.82 18.49 -1.26
CA VAL A 123 2.50 17.83 -1.22
C VAL A 123 2.12 17.46 0.21
N LEU A 124 3.04 16.90 1.00
CA LEU A 124 2.78 16.54 2.39
C LEU A 124 2.45 17.76 3.26
N LEU A 125 3.14 18.89 3.06
CA LEU A 125 2.89 20.14 3.77
C LEU A 125 1.48 20.68 3.51
N ILE A 126 1.05 20.72 2.25
CA ILE A 126 -0.28 21.28 1.88
C ILE A 126 -1.45 20.30 2.11
N THR A 127 -1.17 19.01 2.31
CA THR A 127 -2.22 17.99 2.56
C THR A 127 -2.11 17.42 3.98
N TYR A 128 -1.35 16.33 4.15
CA TYR A 128 -1.33 15.53 5.36
C TYR A 128 -1.01 16.36 6.61
N TYR A 129 0.06 17.16 6.58
CA TYR A 129 0.45 17.97 7.74
C TYR A 129 -0.52 19.11 8.00
N TRP A 130 -1.08 19.72 6.95
CA TRP A 130 -2.06 20.78 7.11
C TRP A 130 -3.35 20.25 7.74
N VAL A 131 -3.79 19.05 7.36
CA VAL A 131 -4.95 18.38 8.00
C VAL A 131 -4.72 18.17 9.50
N TYR A 132 -3.53 17.72 9.90
CA TYR A 132 -3.20 17.56 11.32
C TYR A 132 -3.17 18.92 12.04
N TYR A 133 -2.60 19.95 11.41
CA TYR A 133 -2.60 21.31 11.94
C TYR A 133 -4.02 21.83 12.16
N PHE A 134 -4.89 21.71 11.16
CA PHE A 134 -6.31 22.08 11.25
C PHE A 134 -7.01 21.35 12.40
N PHE A 135 -6.82 20.03 12.49
CA PHE A 135 -7.44 19.21 13.54
C PHE A 135 -6.98 19.60 14.95
N LEU A 136 -5.66 19.79 15.15
CA LEU A 136 -5.11 20.19 16.46
C LEU A 136 -5.61 21.57 16.88
N ASN A 137 -5.66 22.54 15.96
CA ASN A 137 -6.22 23.85 16.25
C ASN A 137 -7.71 23.75 16.60
N THR A 138 -8.48 22.93 15.88
CA THR A 138 -9.91 22.72 16.16
C THR A 138 -10.16 22.16 17.57
N ILE A 139 -9.30 21.25 18.03
CA ILE A 139 -9.44 20.60 19.35
C ILE A 139 -8.96 21.50 20.50
N PHE A 140 -7.89 22.26 20.29
CA PHE A 140 -7.27 23.05 21.36
C PHE A 140 -7.79 24.48 21.48
N LEU A 141 -8.22 25.10 20.38
CA LEU A 141 -8.71 26.48 20.37
C LEU A 141 -10.24 26.47 20.32
N THR A 142 -10.88 26.46 21.49
CA THR A 142 -12.34 26.47 21.64
C THR A 142 -13.00 27.83 21.34
N SER A 143 -12.24 28.87 20.97
CA SER A 143 -12.77 30.20 20.67
C SER A 143 -13.12 30.35 19.18
N HIS A 144 -14.43 30.49 18.95
CA HIS A 144 -15.17 30.78 17.72
C HIS A 144 -14.40 31.05 16.42
N TYR A 145 -14.91 30.43 15.34
CA TYR A 145 -14.87 30.74 13.90
C TYR A 145 -14.00 31.93 13.43
N THR A 146 -14.11 33.09 14.08
CA THR A 146 -13.40 34.32 13.77
C THR A 146 -11.93 34.35 14.18
N ALA A 147 -11.43 33.52 15.11
CA ALA A 147 -10.02 33.62 15.53
C ALA A 147 -9.04 32.85 14.62
N PHE A 148 -9.49 31.82 13.90
CA PHE A 148 -8.64 31.05 12.98
C PHE A 148 -8.64 31.63 11.56
N LEU A 149 -9.79 32.16 11.10
CA LEU A 149 -9.95 32.80 9.79
C LEU A 149 -9.87 34.34 9.83
N ALA A 150 -10.14 34.99 10.97
CA ALA A 150 -10.12 36.45 11.10
C ALA A 150 -9.12 36.96 12.15
N ASN A 151 -8.05 36.19 12.43
CA ASN A 151 -6.91 36.73 13.16
C ASN A 151 -6.26 37.84 12.32
N PRO A 152 -6.12 39.09 12.79
CA PRO A 152 -5.52 40.16 12.01
C PRO A 152 -4.03 39.96 11.67
N LEU A 153 -3.34 39.02 12.33
CA LEU A 153 -2.03 38.52 11.93
C LEU A 153 -2.07 37.56 10.72
N ILE A 154 -3.26 37.02 10.43
CA ILE A 154 -3.56 36.09 9.33
C ILE A 154 -4.36 36.80 8.22
N ILE A 155 -4.73 38.08 8.36
CA ILE A 155 -5.53 38.79 7.32
C ILE A 155 -4.76 38.96 6.00
N GLU A 156 -3.42 38.89 6.00
CA GLU A 156 -2.65 38.78 4.75
C GLU A 156 -2.57 37.35 4.18
N SER A 157 -2.99 36.33 4.95
CA SER A 157 -2.91 34.89 4.62
C SER A 157 -4.23 34.11 4.75
N GLY A 158 -5.35 34.77 5.04
CA GLY A 158 -6.68 34.15 5.22
C GLY A 158 -7.12 33.35 4.00
N ASP A 159 -6.81 33.88 2.82
CA ASP A 159 -7.05 33.21 1.53
C ASP A 159 -6.34 31.85 1.45
N LEU A 160 -5.10 31.72 1.96
CA LEU A 160 -4.33 30.49 1.86
C LEU A 160 -4.92 29.36 2.71
N ALA A 161 -5.36 29.67 3.93
CA ALA A 161 -6.00 28.69 4.79
C ALA A 161 -7.31 28.16 4.17
N ASP A 162 -8.09 29.06 3.55
CA ASP A 162 -9.32 28.71 2.84
C ASP A 162 -9.06 27.88 1.57
N TYR A 163 -8.01 28.20 0.81
CA TYR A 163 -7.59 27.39 -0.34
C TYR A 163 -7.13 26.00 0.08
N LEU A 164 -6.35 25.88 1.16
CA LEU A 164 -5.89 24.60 1.68
C LEU A 164 -7.05 23.76 2.24
N PHE A 165 -8.01 24.40 2.90
CA PHE A 165 -9.24 23.75 3.34
C PHE A 165 -10.03 23.19 2.15
N SER A 166 -10.27 24.03 1.14
CA SER A 166 -11.00 23.66 -0.07
C SER A 166 -10.31 22.52 -0.82
N LEU A 167 -9.00 22.60 -1.00
CA LEU A 167 -8.18 21.56 -1.65
C LEU A 167 -8.26 20.22 -0.89
N ASN A 168 -8.17 20.24 0.44
CA ASN A 168 -8.27 19.01 1.23
C ASN A 168 -9.71 18.45 1.26
N LEU A 169 -10.73 19.30 1.12
CA LEU A 169 -12.12 18.89 0.96
C LEU A 169 -12.35 18.18 -0.39
N VAL A 170 -11.74 18.67 -1.47
CA VAL A 170 -11.76 17.99 -2.78
C VAL A 170 -11.09 16.61 -2.66
N PHE A 171 -9.92 16.51 -2.01
CA PHE A 171 -9.27 15.22 -1.79
C PHE A 171 -10.14 14.26 -0.97
N LEU A 172 -10.76 14.74 0.10
CA LEU A 172 -11.69 13.94 0.91
C LEU A 172 -12.82 13.38 0.06
N PHE A 173 -13.45 14.22 -0.78
CA PHE A 173 -14.50 13.80 -1.70
C PHE A 173 -14.00 12.72 -2.67
N CYS A 174 -12.82 12.90 -3.28
CA CYS A 174 -12.22 11.88 -4.14
C CYS A 174 -11.98 10.56 -3.41
N TYR A 175 -11.54 10.58 -2.15
CA TYR A 175 -11.38 9.37 -1.34
C TYR A 175 -12.70 8.68 -1.03
N ILE A 176 -13.75 9.45 -0.73
CA ILE A 176 -15.10 8.91 -0.49
C ILE A 176 -15.61 8.23 -1.77
N VAL A 177 -15.59 8.93 -2.91
CA VAL A 177 -15.99 8.35 -4.20
C VAL A 177 -15.20 7.07 -4.48
N ARG A 178 -13.88 7.11 -4.34
CA ARG A 178 -13.03 5.93 -4.52
C ARG A 178 -13.41 4.79 -3.58
N SER A 179 -13.69 5.06 -2.30
CA SER A 179 -14.07 4.02 -1.35
C SER A 179 -15.38 3.33 -1.69
N LEU A 180 -16.36 4.06 -2.23
CA LEU A 180 -17.65 3.51 -2.62
C LEU A 180 -17.55 2.52 -3.78
N PHE A 181 -16.61 2.75 -4.71
CA PHE A 181 -16.46 1.94 -5.92
C PHE A 181 -15.35 0.89 -5.84
N LEU A 182 -14.43 0.97 -4.87
CA LEU A 182 -13.27 0.08 -4.80
C LEU A 182 -13.54 -1.12 -3.87
N LEU A 183 -13.94 -2.23 -4.48
CA LEU A 183 -14.10 -3.51 -3.78
C LEU A 183 -12.73 -4.19 -3.59
N LYS A 184 -12.17 -4.14 -2.37
CA LYS A 184 -10.99 -4.93 -1.98
C LYS A 184 -11.45 -6.27 -1.40
N SER A 185 -11.53 -7.31 -2.24
CA SER A 185 -11.67 -8.67 -1.74
C SER A 185 -10.31 -9.24 -1.36
N ARG A 186 -10.23 -9.88 -0.18
CA ARG A 186 -9.07 -10.67 0.21
C ARG A 186 -9.10 -11.94 -0.62
N THR A 187 -8.31 -12.00 -1.68
CA THR A 187 -8.10 -13.25 -2.40
C THR A 187 -7.07 -14.06 -1.62
N ASP A 188 -7.53 -14.93 -0.73
CA ASP A 188 -6.74 -16.12 -0.41
C ASP A 188 -6.65 -16.90 -1.73
N ILE A 189 -5.43 -16.96 -2.30
CA ILE A 189 -5.21 -17.55 -3.62
C ILE A 189 -5.27 -19.06 -3.44
N ASN A 190 -6.47 -19.63 -3.38
CA ASN A 190 -6.66 -21.07 -3.26
C ASN A 190 -6.46 -21.75 -4.63
N SER A 191 -6.68 -21.01 -5.72
CA SER A 191 -6.46 -21.48 -7.08
C SER A 191 -6.03 -20.35 -8.02
N ILE A 192 -5.28 -20.71 -9.07
CA ILE A 192 -4.80 -19.82 -10.11
C ILE A 192 -5.24 -20.41 -11.46
N GLU A 193 -6.06 -19.68 -12.21
CA GLU A 193 -6.35 -20.03 -13.61
C GLU A 193 -5.06 -19.98 -14.44
N HIS A 194 -4.90 -20.91 -15.40
CA HIS A 194 -3.72 -20.95 -16.27
C HIS A 194 -3.44 -19.62 -16.99
N ASN A 195 -4.47 -18.88 -17.42
CA ASN A 195 -4.33 -17.55 -18.05
C ASN A 195 -3.68 -16.48 -17.13
N LYS A 196 -3.76 -16.65 -15.81
CA LYS A 196 -3.24 -15.74 -14.78
C LYS A 196 -1.81 -16.08 -14.37
N LEU A 197 -1.27 -17.24 -14.78
CA LEU A 197 0.13 -17.64 -14.55
C LEU A 197 1.15 -16.60 -15.02
N ARG A 198 0.83 -15.81 -16.07
CA ARG A 198 1.70 -14.73 -16.57
C ARG A 198 2.12 -13.71 -15.50
N ARG A 199 1.33 -13.58 -14.43
CA ARG A 199 1.60 -12.71 -13.26
C ARG A 199 2.68 -13.28 -12.32
N TYR A 200 3.14 -14.50 -12.58
CA TYR A 200 4.12 -15.22 -11.79
C TYR A 200 5.33 -15.59 -12.64
N ILE A 201 6.45 -15.83 -11.97
CA ILE A 201 7.67 -16.44 -12.51
C ILE A 201 7.67 -17.89 -12.03
N ILE A 202 7.73 -18.84 -12.95
CA ILE A 202 7.93 -20.25 -12.61
C ILE A 202 9.41 -20.42 -12.27
N LEU A 203 9.70 -20.77 -11.02
CA LEU A 203 11.06 -21.01 -10.55
C LEU A 203 11.48 -22.46 -10.78
N ASN A 204 10.55 -23.40 -10.58
CA ASN A 204 10.77 -24.82 -10.75
C ASN A 204 9.43 -25.50 -11.04
N SER A 205 9.46 -26.67 -11.67
CA SER A 205 8.28 -27.49 -11.96
C SER A 205 8.66 -28.96 -12.08
N PHE A 206 7.76 -29.85 -11.70
CA PHE A 206 7.86 -31.27 -12.03
C PHE A 206 6.50 -31.86 -12.35
N GLU A 207 6.50 -32.86 -13.21
CA GLU A 207 5.31 -33.60 -13.59
C GLU A 207 5.30 -34.98 -12.92
N TYR A 208 4.11 -35.47 -12.60
CA TYR A 208 3.91 -36.81 -12.07
C TYR A 208 2.59 -37.39 -12.59
N ARG A 209 2.49 -38.72 -12.63
CA ARG A 209 1.23 -39.40 -12.97
C ARG A 209 0.47 -39.79 -11.70
N GLY A 210 -0.83 -39.56 -11.69
CA GLY A 210 -1.77 -39.98 -10.66
C GLY A 210 -2.05 -41.48 -10.70
N GLU A 211 -2.84 -41.99 -9.75
CA GLU A 211 -3.15 -43.44 -9.66
C GLU A 211 -4.02 -43.89 -10.84
N SER A 212 -4.81 -42.97 -11.38
CA SER A 212 -5.66 -43.19 -12.55
C SER A 212 -4.94 -42.92 -13.88
N GLU A 213 -3.60 -42.90 -13.88
CA GLU A 213 -2.72 -42.55 -15.02
C GLU A 213 -2.83 -41.09 -15.53
N GLU A 214 -3.67 -40.27 -14.91
CA GLU A 214 -3.81 -38.84 -15.20
C GLU A 214 -2.50 -38.08 -14.91
N GLU A 215 -2.18 -37.07 -15.72
CA GLU A 215 -0.95 -36.29 -15.64
C GLU A 215 -1.21 -35.05 -14.78
N PHE A 216 -0.32 -34.80 -13.82
CA PHE A 216 -0.33 -33.65 -12.92
C PHE A 216 1.01 -32.91 -13.00
N GLU A 217 0.96 -31.60 -12.82
CA GLU A 217 2.12 -30.72 -12.77
C GLU A 217 2.13 -29.99 -11.42
N ILE A 218 3.26 -30.02 -10.71
CA ILE A 218 3.50 -29.16 -9.55
C ILE A 218 4.49 -28.07 -9.95
N VAL A 219 4.13 -26.81 -9.70
CA VAL A 219 4.93 -25.62 -10.03
C VAL A 219 5.25 -24.82 -8.77
N LEU A 220 6.47 -24.31 -8.72
CA LEU A 220 6.92 -23.29 -7.78
C LEU A 220 6.87 -21.92 -8.46
N LEU A 221 6.07 -21.03 -7.90
CA LEU A 221 5.76 -19.72 -8.46
C LEU A 221 6.28 -18.61 -7.55
N LYS A 222 6.83 -17.57 -8.15
CA LYS A 222 7.16 -16.28 -7.50
C LYS A 222 6.30 -15.18 -8.10
N SER A 223 5.65 -14.39 -7.26
CA SER A 223 4.82 -13.26 -7.74
C SER A 223 5.67 -12.15 -8.38
N LYS A 224 5.30 -11.66 -9.58
CA LYS A 224 6.04 -10.58 -10.28
C LYS A 224 5.80 -9.19 -9.71
N TYR A 225 4.58 -8.91 -9.26
CA TYR A 225 4.10 -7.54 -9.01
C TYR A 225 3.72 -7.26 -7.56
N LEU A 226 3.98 -8.19 -6.63
CA LEU A 226 3.71 -7.96 -5.21
C LEU A 226 4.87 -7.22 -4.57
N ALA A 227 4.55 -6.19 -3.77
CA ALA A 227 5.54 -5.41 -3.01
C ALA A 227 6.28 -6.25 -1.97
N LYS A 228 5.69 -7.38 -1.55
CA LYS A 228 6.34 -8.41 -0.74
C LYS A 228 6.47 -9.67 -1.57
N THR A 229 7.68 -10.21 -1.64
CA THR A 229 7.93 -11.48 -2.33
C THR A 229 7.17 -12.60 -1.62
N GLU A 230 6.31 -13.27 -2.37
CA GLU A 230 5.58 -14.45 -1.91
C GLU A 230 5.78 -15.58 -2.92
N TYR A 231 6.12 -16.75 -2.38
CA TYR A 231 6.37 -17.99 -3.11
C TYR A 231 5.20 -18.94 -2.89
N LEU A 232 4.75 -19.57 -3.98
CA LEU A 232 3.58 -20.44 -4.00
C LEU A 232 3.97 -21.79 -4.60
N ILE A 233 3.53 -22.88 -3.98
CA ILE A 233 3.51 -24.21 -4.62
C ILE A 233 2.10 -24.42 -5.09
N ALA A 234 1.93 -24.74 -6.36
CA ALA A 234 0.62 -25.04 -6.91
C ALA A 234 0.63 -26.32 -7.75
N GLU A 235 -0.46 -27.05 -7.73
CA GLU A 235 -0.66 -28.30 -8.46
C GLU A 235 -1.78 -28.14 -9.50
N ALA A 236 -1.54 -28.60 -10.72
CA ALA A 236 -2.50 -28.57 -11.79
C ALA A 236 -2.68 -29.96 -12.41
N GLN A 237 -3.92 -30.33 -12.68
CA GLN A 237 -4.24 -31.47 -13.52
C GLN A 237 -4.07 -31.09 -14.99
N LYS A 238 -3.33 -31.91 -15.75
CA LYS A 238 -3.04 -31.71 -17.18
C LYS A 238 -3.82 -32.64 -18.09
N SER A 239 -4.25 -33.78 -17.57
CA SER A 239 -5.06 -34.72 -18.34
C SER A 239 -6.15 -35.34 -17.48
N ARG A 240 -7.20 -35.82 -18.14
CA ARG A 240 -8.36 -36.45 -17.51
C ARG A 240 -8.64 -37.80 -18.16
N LYS A 241 -9.06 -38.77 -17.34
CA LYS A 241 -9.54 -40.05 -17.83
C LYS A 241 -10.99 -39.90 -18.31
N GLU A 242 -11.21 -40.14 -19.60
CA GLU A 242 -12.51 -40.07 -20.23
C GLU A 242 -12.98 -41.46 -20.67
N ALA A 243 -14.25 -41.75 -20.46
CA ALA A 243 -14.88 -42.98 -20.94
C ALA A 243 -15.45 -42.72 -22.34
N LEU A 244 -14.89 -43.39 -23.34
CA LEU A 244 -15.38 -43.36 -24.71
C LEU A 244 -16.18 -44.64 -24.96
N PHE A 245 -17.44 -44.48 -25.37
CA PHE A 245 -18.27 -45.61 -25.76
C PHE A 245 -17.89 -46.04 -27.18
N ASP A 246 -17.53 -47.31 -27.35
CA ASP A 246 -17.23 -47.88 -28.65
C ASP A 246 -18.48 -48.63 -29.18
N PRO A 247 -19.28 -48.01 -30.07
CA PRO A 247 -20.53 -48.62 -30.55
C PRO A 247 -20.31 -49.90 -31.36
N LYS A 248 -19.07 -50.20 -31.81
CA LYS A 248 -18.77 -51.45 -32.52
C LYS A 248 -18.71 -52.68 -31.60
N TRP A 249 -18.35 -52.49 -30.33
CA TRP A 249 -18.08 -53.60 -29.40
C TRP A 249 -18.96 -53.57 -28.15
N GLY A 250 -19.74 -52.50 -27.95
CA GLY A 250 -20.60 -52.35 -26.76
C GLY A 250 -19.82 -52.10 -25.46
N GLU A 251 -18.51 -51.81 -25.57
CA GLU A 251 -17.60 -51.64 -24.43
C GLU A 251 -17.24 -50.17 -24.20
N ARG A 252 -16.96 -49.83 -22.94
CA ARG A 252 -16.39 -48.53 -22.56
C ARG A 252 -14.87 -48.64 -22.59
N LYS A 253 -14.23 -47.94 -23.51
CA LYS A 253 -12.77 -47.78 -23.53
C LYS A 253 -12.43 -46.49 -22.78
N TYR A 254 -11.45 -46.57 -21.89
CA TYR A 254 -10.94 -45.38 -21.20
C TYR A 254 -9.75 -44.83 -21.96
N ILE A 255 -9.77 -43.53 -22.25
CA ILE A 255 -8.65 -42.81 -22.84
C ILE A 255 -8.23 -41.66 -21.93
N ILE A 256 -6.97 -41.27 -22.01
CA ILE A 256 -6.43 -40.12 -21.28
C ILE A 256 -6.41 -38.93 -22.25
N SER A 257 -7.27 -37.95 -22.03
CA SER A 257 -7.34 -36.72 -22.83
C SER A 257 -6.53 -35.61 -22.16
N LYS A 258 -5.74 -34.86 -22.95
CA LYS A 258 -5.07 -33.65 -22.43
C LYS A 258 -6.07 -32.50 -22.32
N LEU A 259 -6.07 -31.85 -21.17
CA LEU A 259 -6.90 -30.67 -20.92
C LEU A 259 -6.40 -29.47 -21.72
N LYS A 260 -7.33 -28.64 -22.18
CA LYS A 260 -6.96 -27.36 -22.81
C LYS A 260 -6.50 -26.38 -21.73
N ASN A 261 -5.64 -25.43 -22.11
CA ASN A 261 -5.16 -24.40 -21.18
C ASN A 261 -6.28 -23.63 -20.46
N SER A 262 -7.45 -23.44 -21.09
CA SER A 262 -8.62 -22.80 -20.47
C SER A 262 -9.28 -23.61 -19.36
N GLU A 263 -9.03 -24.91 -19.30
CA GLU A 263 -9.61 -25.86 -18.35
C GLU A 263 -8.65 -26.17 -17.19
N ILE A 264 -7.40 -25.71 -17.28
CA ILE A 264 -6.37 -25.98 -16.28
C ILE A 264 -6.41 -24.93 -15.16
N TYR A 265 -6.57 -25.42 -13.93
CA TYR A 265 -6.50 -24.63 -12.71
C TYR A 265 -5.37 -25.16 -11.82
N TYR A 266 -4.55 -24.25 -11.32
CA TYR A 266 -3.47 -24.54 -10.38
C TYR A 266 -3.99 -24.34 -8.96
N LYS A 267 -4.23 -25.42 -8.23
CA LYS A 267 -4.59 -25.39 -6.82
C LYS A 267 -3.36 -25.07 -5.99
N VAL A 268 -3.41 -24.02 -5.18
CA VAL A 268 -2.29 -23.66 -4.30
C VAL A 268 -2.22 -24.64 -3.13
N LEU A 269 -1.07 -25.29 -2.96
CA LEU A 269 -0.80 -26.27 -1.91
C LEU A 269 -0.09 -25.63 -0.71
N ASN A 270 0.80 -24.67 -0.96
CA ASN A 270 1.54 -23.96 0.08
C ASN A 270 1.86 -22.52 -0.37
N GLN A 271 1.94 -21.60 0.59
CA GLN A 271 2.33 -20.20 0.42
C GLN A 271 3.26 -19.80 1.56
N SER A 272 4.46 -19.32 1.23
CA SER A 272 5.38 -18.74 2.22
C SER A 272 6.19 -17.58 1.64
N ARG A 273 6.78 -16.79 2.53
CA ARG A 273 7.72 -15.71 2.22
C ARG A 273 9.17 -16.17 2.27
N ASP A 274 9.44 -17.31 2.89
CA ASP A 274 10.77 -17.91 2.93
C ASP A 274 10.91 -18.89 1.75
N LEU A 275 11.88 -18.62 0.87
CA LEU A 275 12.16 -19.47 -0.27
C LEU A 275 12.65 -20.86 0.17
N SER A 276 13.43 -20.93 1.25
CA SER A 276 14.04 -22.18 1.72
C SER A 276 12.97 -23.17 2.20
N GLU A 277 11.98 -22.65 2.93
CA GLU A 277 10.80 -23.41 3.36
C GLU A 277 10.05 -23.97 2.15
N VAL A 278 9.79 -23.15 1.15
CA VAL A 278 9.02 -23.57 -0.03
C VAL A 278 9.79 -24.58 -0.88
N ILE A 279 11.11 -24.43 -1.02
CA ILE A 279 11.96 -25.42 -1.70
C ILE A 279 11.91 -26.76 -0.96
N TYR A 280 12.08 -26.74 0.36
CA TYR A 280 12.00 -27.96 1.18
C TYR A 280 10.66 -28.68 1.00
N HIS A 281 9.54 -27.95 1.04
CA HIS A 281 8.22 -28.52 0.80
C HIS A 281 8.06 -29.09 -0.61
N MET A 282 8.65 -28.45 -1.62
CA MET A 282 8.63 -28.94 -3.00
C MET A 282 9.41 -30.25 -3.15
N ASP A 283 10.57 -30.36 -2.52
CA ASP A 283 11.39 -31.57 -2.54
C ASP A 283 10.66 -32.74 -1.84
N VAL A 284 10.06 -32.49 -0.68
CA VAL A 284 9.25 -33.50 0.02
C VAL A 284 8.06 -33.97 -0.82
N LEU A 285 7.40 -33.06 -1.55
CA LEU A 285 6.31 -33.43 -2.47
C LEU A 285 6.81 -34.25 -3.65
N LYS A 286 7.97 -33.89 -4.21
CA LYS A 286 8.61 -34.61 -5.32
C LYS A 286 8.94 -36.05 -4.90
N ASP A 287 9.54 -36.24 -3.73
CA ASP A 287 9.88 -37.57 -3.22
C ASP A 287 8.63 -38.41 -2.96
N LYS A 288 7.60 -37.84 -2.33
CA LYS A 288 6.34 -38.55 -2.08
C LYS A 288 5.63 -38.98 -3.36
N LYS A 289 5.59 -38.12 -4.38
CA LYS A 289 4.81 -38.36 -5.60
C LYS A 289 5.56 -39.19 -6.64
N ILE A 290 6.89 -39.08 -6.70
CA ILE A 290 7.73 -39.75 -7.71
C ILE A 290 8.41 -41.00 -7.14
N VAL A 291 8.97 -40.94 -5.93
CA VAL A 291 9.77 -42.04 -5.35
C VAL A 291 8.90 -43.04 -4.59
N GLY A 292 7.86 -42.56 -3.89
CA GLY A 292 6.91 -43.39 -3.13
C GLY A 292 6.08 -44.39 -3.96
N ARG A 293 6.23 -44.44 -5.29
CA ARG A 293 5.58 -45.40 -6.20
C ARG A 293 6.48 -46.50 -6.75
N ARG A 294 7.79 -46.47 -6.42
CA ARG A 294 8.74 -47.52 -6.83
C ARG A 294 8.88 -48.64 -5.79
N MET A 295 8.08 -48.62 -4.71
CA MET A 295 7.86 -49.72 -3.78
C MET A 295 6.44 -50.23 -3.95
#